data_AF-A0A429G4H8-F1
#
_entry.id   AF-A0A429G4H8-F1
#
_cell.length_a   1.000
_cell.length_b   1.000
_cell.length_c   1.000
_cell.angle_alpha   90.00
_cell.angle_beta   90.00
_cell.angle_gamma   90.00
#
_symmetry.space_group_name_H-M   'P 1'
#
loop_
_entity.id
_entity.type
_entity.pdbx_description
1 polymer ?
#
loop_
_entity_poly.entity_id
_entity_poly.type
_entity_poly.pdbx_seq_one_letter_code
_entity_poly.pdbx_strand_id
1 'polypeptide(L)'
;MTIDADPGALLDRARKYERQGRPEEAAKAFGEAAGRLAARGDRAAAAGVAARRARALAAAGRVDDALRVLAAAEEAAGPAGGELRAALDGHAAHVLAAAGRAGEAARRAWAAMAAFRTLGDDRRADVAGVHAARLIVEDAGPRAAVEPLRDLLGRLAPDGDGHRRVARLLADAERRPDRDFDVLVTDPNGAGWGALAAALGVGAHLAVGNGVAWNTLGEPGSRDDRVLLERDWGVTDAAGWREQVRALLDAENSDPGIQMVLDRRAPGMEPASWRAAIAGWCAERNVSEATTRNVIEMSGLVLRYEERFRADGLLGPDELVESVYGYDFGRAVNMARWGLGAGFCEADEAERCVLTAGRRAHQVYSSWESFSAGYVLGRMLRFDEGEFGQWYARSVVGHRILAEDPASPWRRMAWG
;
A
#
# COMPACT_ATOMS: atom_id res chain seq x y z
N MET A 1 -49.29 -27.95 31.59
CA MET A 1 -48.12 -28.04 32.51
C MET A 1 -46.87 -27.90 31.66
N THR A 2 -46.54 -26.67 31.30
CA THR A 2 -45.37 -26.35 30.48
C THR A 2 -44.15 -26.58 31.35
N ILE A 3 -43.28 -27.52 30.97
CA ILE A 3 -42.00 -27.75 31.63
C ILE A 3 -41.26 -26.42 31.60
N ASP A 4 -41.15 -25.76 32.75
CA ASP A 4 -40.50 -24.47 32.89
C ASP A 4 -39.00 -24.71 32.72
N ALA A 5 -38.54 -24.68 31.47
CA ALA A 5 -37.18 -25.07 31.15
C ALA A 5 -36.18 -24.23 31.95
N ASP A 6 -35.26 -24.90 32.63
CA ASP A 6 -34.24 -24.25 33.44
C ASP A 6 -33.48 -23.17 32.62
N PRO A 7 -33.20 -21.97 33.17
CA PRO A 7 -32.42 -20.93 32.50
C PRO A 7 -31.09 -21.45 31.92
N GLY A 8 -30.44 -22.44 32.56
CA GLY A 8 -29.25 -23.08 32.03
C GLY A 8 -29.48 -23.76 30.68
N ALA A 9 -30.56 -24.53 30.56
CA ALA A 9 -30.93 -25.21 29.31
C ALA A 9 -31.26 -24.23 28.18
N LEU A 10 -31.90 -23.09 28.49
CA LEU A 10 -32.15 -22.03 27.52
C LEU A 10 -30.85 -21.37 27.06
N LEU A 11 -29.91 -21.12 27.96
CA LEU A 11 -28.61 -20.54 27.63
C LEU A 11 -27.78 -21.48 26.75
N ASP A 12 -27.81 -22.80 27.02
CA ASP A 12 -27.16 -23.79 26.17
C ASP A 12 -27.74 -23.82 24.77
N ARG A 13 -29.07 -23.77 24.66
CA ARG A 13 -29.77 -23.69 23.38
C ARG A 13 -29.44 -22.40 22.64
N ALA A 14 -29.40 -21.26 23.33
CA ALA A 14 -29.04 -19.98 22.74
C ALA A 14 -27.59 -19.98 22.20
N ARG A 15 -26.63 -20.50 22.99
CA ARG A 15 -25.24 -20.71 22.55
C ARG A 15 -25.13 -21.63 21.34
N LYS A 16 -25.97 -22.67 21.28
CA LYS A 16 -26.04 -23.57 20.10
C LYS A 16 -26.51 -22.82 18.86
N TYR A 17 -27.52 -21.96 18.98
CA TYR A 17 -27.98 -21.12 17.86
C TYR A 17 -26.94 -20.12 17.39
N GLU A 18 -26.20 -19.46 18.30
CA GLU A 18 -25.08 -18.58 17.92
C GLU A 18 -24.01 -19.33 17.09
N ARG A 19 -23.62 -20.55 17.52
CA ARG A 19 -22.65 -21.38 16.77
C ARG A 19 -23.16 -21.83 15.41
N GLN A 20 -24.48 -21.89 15.21
CA GLN A 20 -25.12 -22.27 13.95
C GLN A 20 -25.39 -21.07 13.03
N GLY A 21 -25.02 -19.84 13.43
CA GLY A 21 -25.32 -18.65 12.65
C GLY A 21 -26.81 -18.32 12.60
N ARG A 22 -27.54 -18.63 13.68
CA ARG A 22 -29.00 -18.43 13.83
C ARG A 22 -29.28 -17.32 14.85
N PRO A 23 -29.04 -16.05 14.50
CA PRO A 23 -29.03 -14.94 15.47
C PRO A 23 -30.43 -14.60 16.01
N GLU A 24 -31.49 -14.80 15.22
CA GLU A 24 -32.87 -14.55 15.68
C GLU A 24 -33.31 -15.54 16.76
N GLU A 25 -33.07 -16.83 16.54
CA GLU A 25 -33.41 -17.87 17.50
C GLU A 25 -32.54 -17.80 18.75
N ALA A 26 -31.28 -17.39 18.60
CA ALA A 26 -30.41 -17.08 19.73
C ALA A 26 -30.97 -15.91 20.56
N ALA A 27 -31.36 -14.80 19.91
CA ALA A 27 -31.93 -13.64 20.57
C ALA A 27 -33.22 -13.97 21.34
N LYS A 28 -34.09 -14.82 20.76
CA LYS A 28 -35.30 -15.30 21.42
C LYS A 28 -34.97 -16.12 22.67
N ALA A 29 -34.07 -17.09 22.54
CA ALA A 29 -33.68 -17.96 23.66
C ALA A 29 -32.97 -17.18 24.79
N PHE A 30 -32.12 -16.22 24.47
CA PHE A 30 -31.53 -15.33 25.48
C PHE A 30 -32.58 -14.43 26.15
N GLY A 31 -33.59 -13.97 25.42
CA GLY A 31 -34.70 -13.20 26.00
C GLY A 31 -35.53 -13.98 27.01
N GLU A 32 -35.87 -15.22 26.67
CA GLU A 32 -36.56 -16.14 27.58
C GLU A 32 -35.72 -16.42 28.84
N ALA A 33 -34.41 -16.64 28.67
CA ALA A 33 -33.49 -16.88 29.79
C ALA A 33 -33.35 -15.65 30.71
N ALA A 34 -33.18 -14.46 30.14
CA ALA A 34 -33.09 -13.21 30.90
C ALA A 34 -34.38 -12.93 31.70
N GLY A 35 -35.55 -13.15 31.08
CA GLY A 35 -36.84 -12.98 31.76
C GLY A 35 -37.00 -13.92 32.95
N ARG A 36 -36.58 -15.19 32.81
CA ARG A 36 -36.61 -16.16 33.92
C ARG A 36 -35.64 -15.81 35.04
N LEU A 37 -34.43 -15.35 34.72
CA LEU A 37 -33.46 -14.90 35.72
C LEU A 37 -33.98 -13.68 36.49
N ALA A 38 -34.58 -12.72 35.78
CA ALA A 38 -35.19 -11.55 36.40
C ALA A 38 -36.36 -11.92 37.32
N ALA A 39 -37.22 -12.86 36.89
CA ALA A 39 -38.33 -13.38 37.71
C ALA A 39 -37.85 -14.10 38.98
N ARG A 40 -36.64 -14.69 38.96
CA ARG A 40 -35.97 -15.29 40.12
C ARG A 40 -35.24 -14.27 41.00
N GLY A 41 -35.26 -12.99 40.65
CA GLY A 41 -34.58 -11.92 41.39
C GLY A 41 -33.09 -11.75 41.08
N ASP A 42 -32.53 -12.56 40.16
CA ASP A 42 -31.11 -12.47 39.77
C ASP A 42 -30.93 -11.39 38.69
N ARG A 43 -30.98 -10.13 39.14
CA ARG A 43 -30.88 -8.94 38.26
C ARG A 43 -29.54 -8.87 37.54
N ALA A 44 -28.45 -9.25 38.20
CA ALA A 44 -27.11 -9.22 37.64
C ALA A 44 -26.95 -10.22 36.49
N ALA A 45 -27.33 -11.49 36.69
CA ALA A 45 -27.29 -12.47 35.62
C ALA A 45 -28.28 -12.16 34.50
N ALA A 46 -29.49 -11.67 34.84
CA ALA A 46 -30.47 -11.23 33.86
C ALA A 46 -29.93 -10.12 32.95
N ALA A 47 -29.25 -9.11 33.52
CA ALA A 47 -28.64 -8.02 32.76
C ALA A 47 -27.53 -8.53 31.83
N GLY A 48 -26.64 -9.41 32.30
CA GLY A 48 -25.59 -10.02 31.46
C GLY A 48 -26.17 -10.80 30.27
N VAL A 49 -27.23 -11.59 30.51
CA VAL A 49 -27.93 -12.34 29.45
C VAL A 49 -28.67 -11.40 28.50
N ALA A 50 -29.28 -10.32 29.00
CA ALA A 50 -29.95 -9.32 28.19
C ALA A 50 -28.98 -8.57 27.25
N ALA A 51 -27.76 -8.25 27.70
CA ALA A 51 -26.74 -7.66 26.82
C ALA A 51 -26.28 -8.64 25.73
N ARG A 52 -26.18 -9.94 26.03
CA ARG A 52 -25.91 -10.96 25.02
C ARG A 52 -27.05 -11.12 24.01
N ARG A 53 -28.30 -11.01 24.47
CA ARG A 53 -29.48 -10.90 23.58
C ARG A 53 -29.35 -9.70 22.65
N ALA A 54 -28.97 -8.53 23.17
CA ALA A 54 -28.77 -7.33 22.35
C ALA A 54 -27.75 -7.59 21.23
N ARG A 55 -26.62 -8.22 21.55
CA ARG A 55 -25.64 -8.64 20.53
C ARG A 55 -26.24 -9.59 19.47
N ALA A 56 -27.04 -10.57 19.88
CA ALA A 56 -27.69 -11.49 18.94
C ALA A 56 -28.71 -10.76 18.04
N LEU A 57 -29.45 -9.78 18.57
CA LEU A 57 -30.34 -8.93 17.77
C LEU A 57 -29.56 -8.08 16.76
N ALA A 58 -28.43 -7.50 17.16
CA ALA A 58 -27.55 -6.76 16.26
C ALA A 58 -27.02 -7.65 15.11
N ALA A 59 -26.62 -8.89 15.42
CA ALA A 59 -26.19 -9.86 14.41
C ALA A 59 -27.32 -10.31 13.47
N ALA A 60 -28.59 -10.19 13.88
CA ALA A 60 -29.77 -10.41 13.04
C ALA A 60 -30.17 -9.17 12.22
N GLY A 61 -29.40 -8.08 12.26
CA GLY A 61 -29.74 -6.82 11.59
C GLY A 61 -30.80 -5.97 12.32
N ARG A 62 -31.24 -6.38 13.52
CA ARG A 62 -32.24 -5.66 14.34
C ARG A 62 -31.57 -4.65 15.28
N VAL A 63 -30.89 -3.67 14.69
CA VAL A 63 -30.02 -2.73 15.41
C VAL A 63 -30.79 -1.88 16.44
N ASP A 64 -31.97 -1.36 16.10
CA ASP A 64 -32.76 -0.53 17.02
C ASP A 64 -33.29 -1.30 18.24
N ASP A 65 -33.70 -2.55 18.03
CA ASP A 65 -34.08 -3.44 19.13
C ASP A 65 -32.87 -3.78 20.00
N ALA A 66 -31.70 -4.00 19.39
CA ALA A 66 -30.47 -4.27 20.10
C ALA A 66 -30.07 -3.10 21.01
N LEU A 67 -30.12 -1.86 20.52
CA LEU A 67 -29.81 -0.66 21.30
C LEU A 67 -30.78 -0.48 22.48
N ARG A 68 -32.09 -0.69 22.27
CA ARG A 68 -33.07 -0.63 23.36
C ARG A 68 -32.84 -1.69 24.43
N VAL A 69 -32.58 -2.94 24.03
CA VAL A 69 -32.30 -4.04 24.96
C VAL A 69 -31.00 -3.80 25.71
N LEU A 70 -29.97 -3.27 25.05
CA LEU A 70 -28.70 -2.92 25.67
C LEU A 70 -28.87 -1.85 26.76
N ALA A 71 -29.59 -0.77 26.45
CA ALA A 71 -29.83 0.31 27.41
C ALA A 71 -30.56 -0.18 28.67
N ALA A 72 -31.62 -0.99 28.49
CA ALA A 72 -32.34 -1.60 29.60
C ALA A 72 -31.47 -2.56 30.43
N ALA A 73 -30.56 -3.29 29.78
CA ALA A 73 -29.61 -4.17 30.46
C ALA A 73 -28.60 -3.38 31.30
N GLU A 74 -28.09 -2.26 30.80
CA GLU A 74 -27.15 -1.40 31.54
C GLU A 74 -27.82 -0.72 32.73
N GLU A 75 -29.06 -0.25 32.58
CA GLU A 75 -29.86 0.29 33.69
C GLU A 75 -30.10 -0.77 34.77
N ALA A 76 -30.51 -1.97 34.38
CA ALA A 76 -30.75 -3.08 35.31
C ALA A 76 -29.48 -3.56 36.03
N ALA A 77 -28.32 -3.40 35.41
CA ALA A 77 -27.04 -3.77 36.00
C ALA A 77 -26.56 -2.78 37.07
N GLY A 78 -26.96 -1.50 36.97
CA GLY A 78 -26.56 -0.45 37.91
C GLY A 78 -25.03 -0.32 38.04
N PRO A 79 -24.49 0.02 39.24
CA PRO A 79 -23.06 -0.04 39.52
C PRO A 79 -22.62 -1.50 39.67
N ALA A 80 -22.57 -2.20 38.54
CA ALA A 80 -22.22 -3.61 38.47
C ALA A 80 -20.78 -3.86 38.95
N GLY A 81 -20.55 -5.04 39.53
CA GLY A 81 -19.19 -5.52 39.82
C GLY A 81 -18.33 -5.64 38.56
N GLY A 82 -17.01 -5.60 38.74
CA GLY A 82 -16.04 -5.50 37.63
C GLY A 82 -16.21 -6.55 36.52
N GLU A 83 -16.54 -7.80 36.87
CA GLU A 83 -16.74 -8.87 35.88
C GLU A 83 -18.02 -8.68 35.05
N LEU A 84 -19.15 -8.38 35.69
CA LEU A 84 -20.40 -8.11 34.98
C LEU A 84 -20.25 -6.88 34.08
N ARG A 85 -19.58 -5.83 34.57
CA ARG A 85 -19.34 -4.63 33.77
C ARG A 85 -18.48 -4.93 32.54
N ALA A 86 -17.39 -5.69 32.70
CA ALA A 86 -16.55 -6.11 31.57
C ALA A 86 -17.34 -6.89 30.51
N ALA A 87 -18.22 -7.80 30.94
CA ALA A 87 -19.07 -8.56 30.03
C ALA A 87 -20.09 -7.68 29.29
N LEU A 88 -20.73 -6.74 29.99
CA LEU A 88 -21.64 -5.76 29.39
C LEU A 88 -20.92 -4.91 28.34
N ASP A 89 -19.72 -4.42 28.66
CA ASP A 89 -18.89 -3.59 27.78
C ASP A 89 -18.51 -4.33 26.49
N GLY A 90 -18.13 -5.61 26.60
CA GLY A 90 -17.83 -6.44 25.43
C GLY A 90 -19.04 -6.68 24.53
N HIS A 91 -20.24 -6.85 25.10
CA HIS A 91 -21.47 -6.97 24.32
C HIS A 91 -21.91 -5.63 23.71
N ALA A 92 -21.79 -4.54 24.46
CA ALA A 92 -22.08 -3.18 24.00
C ALA A 92 -21.24 -2.81 22.79
N ALA A 93 -19.95 -3.16 22.77
CA ALA A 93 -19.06 -2.91 21.65
C ALA A 93 -19.62 -3.48 20.33
N HIS A 94 -20.07 -4.75 20.33
CA HIS A 94 -20.64 -5.37 19.14
C HIS A 94 -21.95 -4.71 18.67
N VAL A 95 -22.81 -4.31 19.62
CA VAL A 95 -24.09 -3.66 19.30
C VAL A 95 -23.86 -2.26 18.72
N LEU A 96 -22.94 -1.48 19.32
CA LEU A 96 -22.58 -0.15 18.85
C LEU A 96 -21.88 -0.18 17.48
N ALA A 97 -21.02 -1.17 17.24
CA ALA A 97 -20.39 -1.38 15.94
C ALA A 97 -21.45 -1.65 14.84
N ALA A 98 -22.42 -2.53 15.12
CA ALA A 98 -23.53 -2.79 14.19
C ALA A 98 -24.43 -1.56 13.95
N ALA A 99 -24.42 -0.58 14.86
CA ALA A 99 -25.11 0.69 14.72
C ALA A 99 -24.27 1.78 14.02
N GLY A 100 -23.08 1.44 13.50
CA GLY A 100 -22.17 2.40 12.85
C GLY A 100 -21.49 3.37 13.82
N ARG A 101 -21.50 3.09 15.13
CA ARG A 101 -20.90 3.93 16.18
C ARG A 101 -19.51 3.41 16.56
N ALA A 102 -18.61 3.34 15.59
CA ALA A 102 -17.31 2.68 15.71
C ALA A 102 -16.45 3.21 16.87
N GLY A 103 -16.34 4.53 17.05
CA GLY A 103 -15.54 5.12 18.13
C GLY A 103 -16.09 4.85 19.53
N GLU A 104 -17.41 4.83 19.69
CA GLU A 104 -18.03 4.41 20.95
C GLU A 104 -17.79 2.92 21.20
N ALA A 105 -18.00 2.09 20.18
CA ALA A 105 -17.74 0.66 20.25
C ALA A 105 -16.28 0.36 20.65
N ALA A 106 -15.31 1.07 20.05
CA ALA A 106 -13.89 0.95 20.36
C ALA A 106 -13.61 1.23 21.83
N ARG A 107 -14.18 2.30 22.38
CA ARG A 107 -14.05 2.64 23.81
C ARG A 107 -14.65 1.56 24.72
N ARG A 108 -15.81 0.99 24.38
CA ARG A 108 -16.41 -0.10 25.15
C ARG A 108 -15.55 -1.38 25.09
N ALA A 109 -15.05 -1.74 23.91
CA ALA A 109 -14.18 -2.90 23.73
C ALA A 109 -12.86 -2.75 24.51
N TRP A 110 -12.27 -1.55 24.52
CA TRP A 110 -11.08 -1.23 25.29
C TRP A 110 -11.33 -1.37 26.80
N ALA A 111 -12.43 -0.81 27.30
CA ALA A 111 -12.81 -0.90 28.71
C ALA A 111 -13.01 -2.36 29.14
N ALA A 112 -13.68 -3.17 28.31
CA ALA A 112 -13.84 -4.60 28.53
C ALA A 112 -12.48 -5.33 28.60
N MET A 113 -11.58 -5.06 27.65
CA MET A 113 -10.23 -5.63 27.63
C MET A 113 -9.48 -5.32 28.92
N ALA A 114 -9.42 -4.03 29.30
CA ALA A 114 -8.70 -3.59 30.48
C ALA A 114 -9.24 -4.24 31.76
N ALA A 115 -10.58 -4.33 31.90
CA ALA A 115 -11.21 -4.98 33.04
C ALA A 115 -10.92 -6.49 33.09
N PHE A 116 -10.97 -7.21 31.96
CA PHE A 116 -10.61 -8.63 31.94
C PHE A 116 -9.13 -8.86 32.28
N ARG A 117 -8.22 -7.96 31.86
CA ARG A 117 -6.81 -8.02 32.28
C ARG A 117 -6.67 -7.85 33.79
N THR A 118 -7.36 -6.88 34.40
CA THR A 118 -7.34 -6.70 35.86
C THR A 118 -7.89 -7.91 36.61
N LEU A 119 -8.86 -8.62 36.03
CA LEU A 119 -9.42 -9.86 36.58
C LEU A 119 -8.55 -11.11 36.34
N GLY A 120 -7.45 -10.99 35.60
CA GLY A 120 -6.57 -12.11 35.23
C GLY A 120 -7.14 -13.03 34.16
N ASP A 121 -8.16 -12.60 33.40
CA ASP A 121 -8.74 -13.36 32.30
C ASP A 121 -8.14 -12.96 30.95
N ASP A 122 -6.92 -13.44 30.70
CA ASP A 122 -6.16 -13.11 29.51
C ASP A 122 -6.84 -13.53 28.22
N ARG A 123 -7.64 -14.61 28.25
CA ARG A 123 -8.36 -15.09 27.07
C ARG A 123 -9.45 -14.11 26.65
N ARG A 124 -10.28 -13.64 27.59
CA ARG A 124 -11.32 -12.65 27.30
C ARG A 124 -10.72 -11.28 27.00
N ALA A 125 -9.62 -10.92 27.67
CA ALA A 125 -8.87 -9.72 27.36
C ALA A 125 -8.34 -9.72 25.92
N ASP A 126 -7.72 -10.81 25.45
CA ASP A 126 -7.22 -10.92 24.08
C ASP A 126 -8.34 -10.74 23.04
N VAL A 127 -9.48 -11.39 23.26
CA VAL A 127 -10.64 -11.27 22.35
C VAL A 127 -11.16 -9.82 22.31
N ALA A 128 -11.30 -9.19 23.48
CA ALA A 128 -11.75 -7.81 23.58
C ALA A 128 -10.74 -6.81 22.99
N GLY A 129 -9.44 -7.04 23.20
CA GLY A 129 -8.34 -6.24 22.66
C GLY A 129 -8.28 -6.30 21.14
N VAL A 130 -8.38 -7.49 20.53
CA VAL A 130 -8.44 -7.62 19.07
C VAL A 130 -9.69 -6.94 18.50
N HIS A 131 -10.82 -7.02 19.21
CA HIS A 131 -12.03 -6.31 18.80
C HIS A 131 -11.86 -4.79 18.87
N ALA A 132 -11.28 -4.28 19.96
CA ALA A 132 -10.96 -2.86 20.14
C ALA A 132 -10.02 -2.38 19.03
N ALA A 133 -8.95 -3.11 18.73
CA ALA A 133 -8.00 -2.78 17.67
C ALA A 133 -8.68 -2.59 16.32
N ARG A 134 -9.57 -3.52 15.93
CA ARG A 134 -10.32 -3.42 14.67
C ARG A 134 -11.23 -2.19 14.63
N LEU A 135 -11.93 -1.92 15.73
CA LEU A 135 -12.86 -0.79 15.82
C LEU A 135 -12.13 0.56 15.85
N ILE A 136 -10.93 0.64 16.44
CA ILE A 136 -10.09 1.84 16.40
C ILE A 136 -9.66 2.13 14.96
N VAL A 137 -9.25 1.10 14.21
CA VAL A 137 -8.89 1.25 12.79
C VAL A 137 -10.10 1.66 11.95
N GLU A 138 -11.26 1.09 12.23
CA GLU A 138 -12.52 1.44 11.55
C GLU A 138 -12.96 2.89 11.82
N ASP A 139 -12.86 3.35 13.07
CA ASP A 139 -13.29 4.69 13.51
C ASP A 139 -12.33 5.80 13.06
N ALA A 140 -11.04 5.63 13.34
CA ALA A 140 -10.04 6.68 13.16
C ALA A 140 -9.27 6.56 11.83
N GLY A 141 -9.39 5.43 11.15
CA GLY A 141 -8.54 5.05 10.02
C GLY A 141 -7.15 4.56 10.46
N PRO A 142 -6.41 3.85 9.57
CA PRO A 142 -5.13 3.21 9.92
C PRO A 142 -4.09 4.15 10.53
N ARG A 143 -3.99 5.39 10.02
CA ARG A 143 -2.97 6.37 10.47
C ARG A 143 -3.18 6.85 11.90
N ALA A 144 -4.40 7.29 12.23
CA ALA A 144 -4.71 7.78 13.57
C ALA A 144 -4.83 6.63 14.58
N ALA A 145 -4.92 5.38 14.10
CA ALA A 145 -4.93 4.19 14.95
C ALA A 145 -3.55 3.78 15.48
N VAL A 146 -2.42 4.25 14.91
CA VAL A 146 -1.06 3.79 15.28
C VAL A 146 -0.77 3.96 16.77
N GLU A 147 -0.91 5.17 17.31
CA GLU A 147 -0.64 5.44 18.74
C GLU A 147 -1.61 4.68 19.67
N PRO A 148 -2.94 4.70 19.44
CA PRO A 148 -3.86 3.85 20.18
C PRO A 148 -3.53 2.35 20.11
N LEU A 149 -3.09 1.84 18.96
CA LEU A 149 -2.73 0.42 18.79
C LEU A 149 -1.43 0.08 19.52
N ARG A 150 -0.46 1.00 19.60
CA ARG A 150 0.75 0.83 20.43
C ARG A 150 0.41 0.76 21.92
N ASP A 151 -0.42 1.67 22.42
CA ASP A 151 -0.88 1.64 23.82
C ASP A 151 -1.69 0.35 24.10
N LEU A 152 -2.55 -0.05 23.16
CA LEU A 152 -3.32 -1.28 23.29
C LEU A 152 -2.42 -2.52 23.35
N LEU A 153 -1.42 -2.59 22.46
CA LEU A 153 -0.48 -3.70 22.39
C LEU A 153 0.34 -3.80 23.69
N GLY A 154 0.79 -2.67 24.25
CA GLY A 154 1.53 -2.63 25.51
C GLY A 154 0.74 -3.10 26.75
N ARG A 155 -0.58 -3.19 26.66
CA ARG A 155 -1.46 -3.65 27.76
C ARG A 155 -1.83 -5.13 27.66
N LEU A 156 -1.67 -5.74 26.49
CA LEU A 156 -1.94 -7.17 26.28
C LEU A 156 -0.80 -8.04 26.83
N ALA A 157 -1.10 -9.32 27.07
CA ALA A 157 -0.07 -10.27 27.48
C ALA A 157 0.94 -10.46 26.33
N PRO A 158 2.26 -10.30 26.56
CA PRO A 158 3.27 -10.61 25.56
C PRO A 158 3.09 -12.04 25.03
N ASP A 159 3.32 -12.23 23.73
CA ASP A 159 3.22 -13.53 23.04
C ASP A 159 1.82 -14.21 23.06
N GLY A 160 0.77 -13.53 23.53
CA GLY A 160 -0.62 -13.95 23.39
C GLY A 160 -1.13 -13.95 21.94
N ASP A 161 -2.21 -14.68 21.64
CA ASP A 161 -2.84 -14.64 20.31
C ASP A 161 -3.45 -13.26 20.03
N GLY A 162 -4.02 -12.61 21.06
CA GLY A 162 -4.47 -11.23 20.98
C GLY A 162 -3.33 -10.29 20.67
N HIS A 163 -2.21 -10.40 21.40
CA HIS A 163 -1.01 -9.60 21.16
C HIS A 163 -0.49 -9.77 19.72
N ARG A 164 -0.33 -11.00 19.20
CA ARG A 164 0.10 -11.22 17.80
C ARG A 164 -0.87 -10.63 16.77
N ARG A 165 -2.18 -10.69 17.03
CA ARG A 165 -3.20 -10.13 16.12
C ARG A 165 -3.22 -8.61 16.15
N VAL A 166 -3.10 -8.00 17.33
CA VAL A 166 -2.97 -6.55 17.47
C VAL A 166 -1.64 -6.05 16.90
N ALA A 167 -0.54 -6.78 17.10
CA ALA A 167 0.75 -6.47 16.49
C ALA A 167 0.68 -6.51 14.96
N ARG A 168 -0.06 -7.47 14.38
CA ARG A 168 -0.33 -7.46 12.93
C ARG A 168 -1.17 -6.26 12.51
N LEU A 169 -2.25 -5.94 13.23
CA LEU A 169 -3.05 -4.75 12.92
C LEU A 169 -2.27 -3.44 13.08
N LEU A 170 -1.36 -3.37 14.06
CA LEU A 170 -0.44 -2.27 14.25
C LEU A 170 0.55 -2.21 13.09
N ALA A 171 1.17 -3.33 12.72
CA ALA A 171 2.02 -3.40 11.55
C ALA A 171 1.25 -2.97 10.30
N ASP A 172 -0.02 -3.33 10.14
CA ASP A 172 -0.88 -2.95 9.02
C ASP A 172 -1.29 -1.47 9.05
N ALA A 173 -1.39 -0.89 10.24
CA ALA A 173 -1.67 0.53 10.45
C ALA A 173 -0.41 1.41 10.31
N GLU A 174 0.74 0.87 10.70
CA GLU A 174 2.08 1.43 10.49
C GLU A 174 2.52 1.29 9.03
N ARG A 175 2.09 0.22 8.35
CA ARG A 175 2.09 0.09 6.89
C ARG A 175 1.32 1.29 6.37
N ARG A 176 1.95 2.07 5.50
CA ARG A 176 1.35 3.24 4.89
C ARG A 176 0.93 2.86 3.48
N PRO A 177 -0.32 2.38 3.27
CA PRO A 177 -0.80 1.98 1.95
C PRO A 177 -0.78 3.11 0.90
N ASP A 178 -0.43 4.34 1.28
CA ASP A 178 -0.26 5.48 0.38
C ASP A 178 1.20 5.99 0.27
N ARG A 179 2.20 5.25 0.78
CA ARG A 179 3.63 5.64 0.81
C ARG A 179 4.67 4.53 0.62
N ASP A 180 4.28 3.33 0.22
CA ASP A 180 5.22 2.26 -0.07
C ASP A 180 5.39 2.24 -1.60
N PHE A 181 6.41 2.83 -2.26
CA PHE A 181 7.82 2.77 -1.93
C PHE A 181 8.62 3.94 -2.55
N ASP A 182 9.69 4.27 -1.85
CA ASP A 182 10.89 5.02 -2.27
C ASP A 182 11.97 4.63 -1.23
N VAL A 183 12.49 3.39 -1.31
CA VAL A 183 13.49 2.87 -0.36
C VAL A 183 14.58 2.08 -1.10
N LEU A 184 15.83 2.31 -0.72
CA LEU A 184 16.94 1.52 -1.24
C LEU A 184 17.01 0.16 -0.53
N VAL A 185 16.76 -0.91 -1.28
CA VAL A 185 16.92 -2.30 -0.80
C VAL A 185 18.08 -2.95 -1.53
N THR A 186 19.03 -3.53 -0.79
CA THR A 186 20.15 -4.30 -1.34
C THR A 186 20.09 -5.72 -0.80
N ASP A 187 20.04 -6.71 -1.67
CA ASP A 187 20.18 -8.11 -1.28
C ASP A 187 21.65 -8.43 -0.98
N PRO A 188 22.00 -8.90 0.23
CA PRO A 188 23.37 -9.30 0.56
C PRO A 188 23.96 -10.38 -0.35
N ASN A 189 23.12 -11.20 -0.98
CA ASN A 189 23.53 -12.27 -1.90
C ASN A 189 23.45 -11.86 -3.38
N GLY A 190 22.95 -10.65 -3.67
CA GLY A 190 22.87 -10.11 -5.03
C GLY A 190 24.21 -9.63 -5.58
N ALA A 191 24.21 -9.14 -6.82
CA ALA A 191 25.40 -8.63 -7.48
C ALA A 191 25.88 -7.32 -6.80
N GLY A 192 26.92 -7.41 -5.97
CA GLY A 192 27.44 -6.26 -5.22
C GLY A 192 28.36 -5.33 -6.03
N TRP A 193 28.98 -5.82 -7.12
CA TRP A 193 29.94 -5.08 -7.94
C TRP A 193 30.07 -5.71 -9.34
N GLY A 194 30.73 -4.98 -10.27
CA GLY A 194 31.01 -5.45 -11.64
C GLY A 194 29.92 -5.08 -12.65
N ALA A 195 30.07 -5.56 -13.89
CA ALA A 195 29.23 -5.14 -15.02
C ALA A 195 27.74 -5.41 -14.81
N LEU A 196 27.38 -6.54 -14.18
CA LEU A 196 25.99 -6.87 -13.88
C LEU A 196 25.41 -5.93 -12.81
N ALA A 197 26.17 -5.62 -11.75
CA ALA A 197 25.74 -4.68 -10.72
C ALA A 197 25.55 -3.27 -11.31
N ALA A 198 26.49 -2.79 -12.13
CA ALA A 198 26.36 -1.50 -12.81
C ALA A 198 25.10 -1.47 -13.70
N ALA A 199 24.85 -2.51 -14.48
CA ALA A 199 23.67 -2.63 -15.32
C ALA A 199 22.35 -2.73 -14.53
N LEU A 200 22.34 -3.45 -13.39
CA LEU A 200 21.19 -3.47 -12.47
C LEU A 200 20.95 -2.11 -11.83
N GLY A 201 22.01 -1.36 -11.55
CA GLY A 201 21.97 0.02 -11.05
C GLY A 201 21.21 0.99 -11.96
N VAL A 202 21.18 0.74 -13.27
CA VAL A 202 20.36 1.49 -14.25
C VAL A 202 18.86 1.29 -14.00
N GLY A 203 18.45 0.10 -13.52
CA GLY A 203 17.06 -0.20 -13.16
C GLY A 203 16.65 0.29 -11.77
N ALA A 204 17.55 0.91 -11.01
CA ALA A 204 17.37 1.16 -9.58
C ALA A 204 16.25 2.17 -9.26
N HIS A 205 15.95 3.12 -10.16
CA HIS A 205 14.83 4.05 -9.99
C HIS A 205 13.51 3.34 -9.70
N LEU A 206 13.19 2.33 -10.52
CA LEU A 206 11.96 1.57 -10.35
C LEU A 206 12.06 0.58 -9.19
N ALA A 207 13.25 0.03 -8.92
CA ALA A 207 13.47 -0.83 -7.76
C ALA A 207 13.21 -0.08 -6.44
N VAL A 208 13.70 1.16 -6.32
CA VAL A 208 13.47 2.07 -5.19
C VAL A 208 11.98 2.41 -5.07
N GLY A 209 11.36 2.81 -6.18
CA GLY A 209 9.93 3.14 -6.24
C GLY A 209 8.98 1.95 -6.00
N ASN A 210 9.50 0.71 -6.07
CA ASN A 210 8.78 -0.53 -5.78
C ASN A 210 9.27 -1.23 -4.50
N GLY A 211 10.28 -0.69 -3.82
CA GLY A 211 10.86 -1.24 -2.59
C GLY A 211 11.40 -2.66 -2.71
N VAL A 212 11.89 -3.02 -3.89
CA VAL A 212 12.52 -4.34 -4.15
C VAL A 212 14.03 -4.19 -4.25
N ALA A 213 14.77 -5.28 -4.02
CA ALA A 213 16.22 -5.27 -4.12
C ALA A 213 16.68 -4.78 -5.50
N TRP A 214 17.62 -3.84 -5.58
CA TRP A 214 18.09 -3.32 -6.87
C TRP A 214 19.07 -4.28 -7.57
N ASN A 215 19.80 -5.10 -6.80
CA ASN A 215 20.95 -5.87 -7.24
C ASN A 215 20.68 -7.35 -7.52
N THR A 216 19.45 -7.72 -7.85
CA THR A 216 19.08 -9.10 -8.17
C THR A 216 18.29 -9.19 -9.48
N LEU A 217 18.47 -10.28 -10.22
CA LEU A 217 17.64 -10.58 -11.38
C LEU A 217 16.22 -11.02 -11.00
N GLY A 218 15.99 -11.39 -9.74
CA GLY A 218 14.73 -11.96 -9.24
C GLY A 218 14.77 -13.49 -9.18
N GLU A 219 13.77 -14.08 -8.54
CA GLU A 219 13.59 -15.53 -8.46
C GLU A 219 12.61 -16.00 -9.55
N PRO A 220 12.93 -17.08 -10.30
CA PRO A 220 11.99 -17.65 -11.26
C PRO A 220 10.70 -18.13 -10.61
N GLY A 221 9.55 -17.89 -11.24
CA GLY A 221 8.25 -18.41 -10.81
C GLY A 221 7.47 -17.52 -9.83
N SER A 222 7.83 -16.25 -9.68
CA SER A 222 7.07 -15.22 -8.99
C SER A 222 5.66 -15.03 -9.61
N ARG A 223 4.62 -15.45 -8.87
CA ARG A 223 3.22 -15.30 -9.28
C ARG A 223 2.83 -13.83 -9.43
N ASP A 224 3.42 -12.96 -8.63
CA ASP A 224 3.09 -11.53 -8.62
C ASP A 224 3.59 -10.83 -9.89
N ASP A 225 4.75 -11.23 -10.42
CA ASP A 225 5.30 -10.66 -11.66
C ASP A 225 4.45 -11.00 -12.88
N ARG A 226 3.86 -12.21 -12.91
CA ARG A 226 2.93 -12.60 -13.98
C ARG A 226 1.66 -11.76 -13.95
N VAL A 227 1.10 -11.51 -12.76
CA VAL A 227 -0.08 -10.65 -12.59
C VAL A 227 0.23 -9.21 -12.99
N LEU A 228 1.40 -8.70 -12.62
CA LEU A 228 1.85 -7.36 -13.00
C LEU A 228 2.00 -7.21 -14.51
N LEU A 229 2.69 -8.15 -15.17
CA LEU A 229 2.90 -8.12 -16.62
C LEU A 229 1.59 -8.19 -17.41
N GLU A 230 0.66 -9.03 -16.98
CA GLU A 230 -0.67 -9.11 -17.61
C GLU A 230 -1.45 -7.80 -17.40
N ARG A 231 -1.49 -7.27 -16.18
CA ARG A 231 -2.26 -6.07 -15.83
C ARG A 231 -1.73 -4.79 -16.46
N ASP A 232 -0.42 -4.55 -16.36
CA ASP A 232 0.17 -3.24 -16.69
C ASP A 232 0.77 -3.18 -18.09
N TRP A 233 1.05 -4.33 -18.70
CA TRP A 233 1.70 -4.42 -20.01
C TRP A 233 0.93 -5.28 -21.02
N GLY A 234 -0.13 -5.97 -20.60
CA GLY A 234 -0.86 -6.91 -21.46
C GLY A 234 -0.03 -8.12 -21.89
N VAL A 235 1.07 -8.42 -21.20
CA VAL A 235 1.98 -9.51 -21.54
C VAL A 235 1.57 -10.79 -20.83
N THR A 236 1.13 -11.78 -21.59
CA THR A 236 0.66 -13.07 -21.06
C THR A 236 1.57 -14.26 -21.39
N ASP A 237 2.58 -14.05 -22.24
CA ASP A 237 3.50 -15.10 -22.70
C ASP A 237 4.91 -14.58 -23.02
N ALA A 238 5.80 -15.51 -23.35
CA ALA A 238 7.20 -15.23 -23.67
C ALA A 238 7.41 -14.46 -24.99
N ALA A 239 6.50 -14.57 -25.96
CA ALA A 239 6.63 -13.85 -27.21
C ALA A 239 6.34 -12.36 -27.01
N GLY A 240 5.22 -12.05 -26.34
CA GLY A 240 4.86 -10.68 -25.96
C GLY A 240 5.90 -10.05 -25.03
N TRP A 241 6.47 -10.82 -24.09
CA TRP A 241 7.56 -10.33 -23.26
C TRP A 241 8.80 -9.95 -24.08
N ARG A 242 9.21 -10.79 -25.05
CA ARG A 242 10.36 -10.51 -25.92
C ARG A 242 10.14 -9.27 -26.78
N GLU A 243 8.93 -9.04 -27.25
CA GLU A 243 8.56 -7.83 -27.98
C GLU A 243 8.72 -6.59 -27.10
N GLN A 244 8.15 -6.62 -25.90
CA GLN A 244 8.20 -5.48 -24.97
C GLN A 244 9.62 -5.17 -24.49
N VAL A 245 10.42 -6.18 -24.13
CA VAL A 245 11.81 -5.92 -23.72
C VAL A 245 12.66 -5.37 -24.87
N ARG A 246 12.42 -5.80 -26.12
CA ARG A 246 13.12 -5.24 -27.29
C ARG A 246 12.73 -3.80 -27.53
N ALA A 247 11.44 -3.46 -27.53
CA ALA A 247 10.97 -2.09 -27.68
C ALA A 247 11.58 -1.16 -26.62
N LEU A 248 11.67 -1.61 -25.36
CA LEU A 248 12.35 -0.84 -24.31
C LEU A 248 13.86 -0.71 -24.52
N LEU A 249 14.52 -1.77 -24.96
CA LEU A 249 15.95 -1.71 -25.28
C LEU A 249 16.19 -0.73 -26.43
N ASP A 250 15.35 -0.75 -27.46
CA ASP A 250 15.40 0.11 -28.65
C ASP A 250 14.87 1.54 -28.40
N ALA A 251 14.45 1.85 -27.17
CA ALA A 251 13.92 3.14 -26.74
C ALA A 251 12.68 3.59 -27.54
N GLU A 252 11.83 2.64 -27.92
CA GLU A 252 10.62 2.82 -28.72
C GLU A 252 9.33 2.84 -27.88
N ASN A 253 9.45 2.88 -26.56
CA ASN A 253 8.30 2.83 -25.65
C ASN A 253 7.72 4.22 -25.31
N SER A 254 8.45 5.29 -25.66
CA SER A 254 7.99 6.68 -25.57
C SER A 254 7.80 7.29 -26.97
N ASP A 255 7.00 8.36 -27.07
CA ASP A 255 6.79 9.06 -28.36
C ASP A 255 8.15 9.54 -28.94
N PRO A 256 8.54 9.13 -30.16
CA PRO A 256 9.80 9.54 -30.77
C PRO A 256 9.91 11.06 -30.98
N GLY A 257 8.78 11.78 -30.99
CA GLY A 257 8.74 13.24 -30.99
C GLY A 257 9.46 13.87 -29.80
N ILE A 258 9.51 13.19 -28.65
CA ILE A 258 10.17 13.71 -27.44
C ILE A 258 11.67 13.84 -27.64
N GLN A 259 12.34 12.73 -28.03
CA GLN A 259 13.78 12.79 -28.26
C GLN A 259 14.11 13.69 -29.46
N MET A 260 13.29 13.66 -30.51
CA MET A 260 13.45 14.56 -31.65
C MET A 260 13.50 16.03 -31.23
N VAL A 261 12.63 16.48 -30.32
CA VAL A 261 12.65 17.85 -29.77
C VAL A 261 13.98 18.15 -29.08
N LEU A 262 14.47 17.24 -28.24
CA LEU A 262 15.76 17.39 -27.54
C LEU A 262 16.93 17.46 -28.52
N ASP A 263 16.93 16.62 -29.57
CA ASP A 263 17.98 16.57 -30.60
C ASP A 263 18.06 17.85 -31.47
N ARG A 264 17.08 18.76 -31.36
CA ARG A 264 17.12 20.08 -32.01
C ARG A 264 17.76 21.16 -31.15
N ARG A 265 18.06 20.88 -29.88
CA ARG A 265 18.67 21.84 -28.96
C ARG A 265 20.20 21.75 -29.02
N ALA A 266 20.86 22.85 -29.36
CA ALA A 266 22.30 22.97 -29.16
C ALA A 266 22.61 23.57 -27.77
N PRO A 267 23.81 23.33 -27.21
CA PRO A 267 24.25 23.99 -25.98
C PRO A 267 24.16 25.52 -26.08
N GLY A 268 23.60 26.16 -25.06
CA GLY A 268 23.44 27.63 -25.01
C GLY A 268 22.41 28.21 -25.98
N MET A 269 21.59 27.37 -26.64
CA MET A 269 20.57 27.83 -27.57
C MET A 269 19.39 28.48 -26.84
N GLU A 270 19.06 29.72 -27.23
CA GLU A 270 17.89 30.44 -26.71
C GLU A 270 16.56 29.73 -27.04
N PRO A 271 15.56 29.76 -26.14
CA PRO A 271 14.27 29.08 -26.34
C PRO A 271 13.57 29.42 -27.67
N ALA A 272 13.67 30.66 -28.14
CA ALA A 272 13.08 31.07 -29.41
C ALA A 272 13.78 30.40 -30.61
N SER A 273 15.12 30.33 -30.58
CA SER A 273 15.92 29.66 -31.61
C SER A 273 15.68 28.15 -31.61
N TRP A 274 15.50 27.55 -30.44
CA TRP A 274 15.17 26.13 -30.33
C TRP A 274 13.81 25.81 -30.95
N ARG A 275 12.77 26.61 -30.65
CA ARG A 275 11.45 26.45 -31.29
C ARG A 275 11.51 26.63 -32.80
N ALA A 276 12.31 27.57 -33.30
CA ALA A 276 12.53 27.76 -34.73
C ALA A 276 13.23 26.55 -35.37
N ALA A 277 14.22 25.94 -34.70
CA ALA A 277 14.88 24.74 -35.17
C ALA A 277 13.93 23.52 -35.25
N ILE A 278 13.04 23.37 -34.26
CA ILE A 278 11.97 22.35 -34.29
C ILE A 278 11.03 22.59 -35.46
N ALA A 279 10.55 23.83 -35.65
CA ALA A 279 9.66 24.18 -36.75
C ALA A 279 10.30 23.93 -38.12
N GLY A 280 11.59 24.29 -38.28
CA GLY A 280 12.35 24.04 -39.51
C GLY A 280 12.46 22.55 -39.82
N TRP A 281 12.78 21.73 -38.83
CA TRP A 281 12.85 20.27 -38.98
C TRP A 281 11.50 19.66 -39.38
N CYS A 282 10.41 20.14 -38.78
CA CYS A 282 9.05 19.72 -39.13
C CYS A 282 8.69 20.10 -40.57
N ALA A 283 9.02 21.32 -41.00
CA ALA A 283 8.75 21.80 -42.35
C ALA A 283 9.50 20.97 -43.40
N GLU A 284 10.78 20.67 -43.18
CA GLU A 284 11.61 19.83 -44.07
C GLU A 284 11.01 18.43 -44.28
N ARG A 285 10.30 17.90 -43.29
CA ARG A 285 9.73 16.55 -43.30
C ARG A 285 8.23 16.52 -43.60
N ASN A 286 7.64 17.66 -43.93
CA ASN A 286 6.20 17.80 -44.18
C ASN A 286 5.35 17.26 -43.02
N VAL A 287 5.82 17.49 -41.78
CA VAL A 287 5.05 17.19 -40.57
C VAL A 287 3.81 18.08 -40.52
N SER A 288 2.67 17.53 -40.12
CA SER A 288 1.41 18.29 -40.07
C SER A 288 1.52 19.50 -39.13
N GLU A 289 0.84 20.61 -39.45
CA GLU A 289 0.84 21.81 -38.61
C GLU A 289 0.39 21.53 -37.17
N ALA A 290 -0.57 20.62 -36.98
CA ALA A 290 -1.03 20.22 -35.66
C ALA A 290 0.08 19.51 -34.86
N THR A 291 0.77 18.54 -35.48
CA THR A 291 1.91 17.86 -34.85
C THR A 291 3.06 18.84 -34.58
N THR A 292 3.34 19.76 -35.51
CA THR A 292 4.37 20.80 -35.33
C THR A 292 4.09 21.68 -34.12
N ARG A 293 2.85 22.13 -33.94
CA ARG A 293 2.48 22.88 -32.74
C ARG A 293 2.71 22.08 -31.46
N ASN A 294 2.29 20.81 -31.43
CA ASN A 294 2.45 19.96 -30.25
C ASN A 294 3.92 19.77 -29.85
N VAL A 295 4.82 19.51 -30.80
CA VAL A 295 6.25 19.34 -30.50
C VAL A 295 6.93 20.67 -30.12
N ILE A 296 6.45 21.81 -30.63
CA ILE A 296 6.91 23.13 -30.18
C ILE A 296 6.46 23.41 -28.75
N GLU A 297 5.21 23.09 -28.40
CA GLU A 297 4.69 23.22 -27.03
C GLU A 297 5.44 22.32 -26.05
N MET A 298 5.79 21.10 -26.48
CA MET A 298 6.61 20.17 -25.71
C MET A 298 7.97 20.76 -25.33
N SER A 299 8.62 21.54 -26.18
CA SER A 299 9.87 22.25 -25.81
C SER A 299 9.67 23.20 -24.63
N GLY A 300 8.50 23.85 -24.54
CA GLY A 300 8.15 24.68 -23.39
C GLY A 300 7.91 23.86 -22.12
N LEU A 301 7.31 22.68 -22.25
CA LEU A 301 7.15 21.75 -21.13
C LEU A 301 8.49 21.22 -20.62
N VAL A 302 9.43 20.89 -21.51
CA VAL A 302 10.81 20.51 -21.14
C VAL A 302 11.47 21.60 -20.32
N LEU A 303 11.42 22.86 -20.76
CA LEU A 303 12.01 23.98 -20.01
C LEU A 303 11.41 24.11 -18.60
N ARG A 304 10.09 23.92 -18.45
CA ARG A 304 9.43 23.94 -17.13
C ARG A 304 9.92 22.82 -16.22
N TYR A 305 10.08 21.60 -16.74
CA TYR A 305 10.63 20.50 -15.96
C TYR A 305 12.09 20.73 -15.60
N GLU A 306 12.92 21.24 -16.50
CA GLU A 306 14.33 21.53 -16.19
C GLU A 306 14.47 22.64 -15.14
N GLU A 307 13.65 23.68 -15.20
CA GLU A 307 13.59 24.70 -14.13
C GLU A 307 13.24 24.07 -12.79
N ARG A 308 12.23 23.20 -12.77
CA ARG A 308 11.82 22.49 -11.57
C ARG A 308 12.89 21.51 -11.07
N PHE A 309 13.56 20.78 -11.97
CA PHE A 309 14.66 19.87 -11.64
C PHE A 309 15.81 20.63 -10.98
N ARG A 310 16.17 21.82 -11.46
CA ARG A 310 17.17 22.67 -10.80
C ARG A 310 16.73 23.08 -9.40
N ALA A 311 15.47 23.47 -9.23
CA ALA A 311 14.94 23.84 -7.92
C ALA A 311 14.94 22.67 -6.92
N ASP A 312 14.74 21.44 -7.40
CA ASP A 312 14.66 20.24 -6.56
C ASP A 312 15.99 19.46 -6.46
N GLY A 313 17.04 19.90 -7.14
CA GLY A 313 18.40 19.34 -7.07
C GLY A 313 18.70 18.19 -8.04
N LEU A 314 17.86 17.96 -9.05
CA LEU A 314 18.08 16.93 -10.09
C LEU A 314 19.07 17.37 -11.18
N LEU A 315 19.23 18.68 -11.37
CA LEU A 315 20.13 19.30 -12.34
C LEU A 315 20.91 20.43 -11.68
N GLY A 316 22.16 20.60 -12.08
CA GLY A 316 22.95 21.79 -11.82
C GLY A 316 22.44 23.04 -12.55
N PRO A 317 22.93 24.24 -12.20
CA PRO A 317 22.43 25.51 -12.75
C PRO A 317 22.46 25.58 -14.29
N ASP A 318 23.53 25.08 -14.90
CA ASP A 318 23.77 25.13 -16.35
C ASP A 318 23.56 23.77 -17.03
N GLU A 319 23.10 22.76 -16.29
CA GLU A 319 22.88 21.42 -16.85
C GLU A 319 21.53 21.33 -17.58
N LEU A 320 21.47 20.41 -18.53
CA LEU A 320 20.36 20.18 -19.44
C LEU A 320 20.11 18.68 -19.57
N VAL A 321 18.84 18.31 -19.83
CA VAL A 321 18.50 16.93 -20.19
C VAL A 321 18.72 16.75 -21.69
N GLU A 322 19.67 15.90 -22.07
CA GLU A 322 20.00 15.65 -23.49
C GLU A 322 19.24 14.46 -24.09
N SER A 323 18.78 13.54 -23.25
CA SER A 323 17.99 12.38 -23.69
C SER A 323 16.96 11.95 -22.64
N VAL A 324 15.88 11.33 -23.11
CA VAL A 324 14.85 10.69 -22.27
C VAL A 324 14.92 9.16 -22.28
N TYR A 325 15.82 8.57 -23.06
CA TYR A 325 15.96 7.13 -23.22
C TYR A 325 16.26 6.38 -21.92
N GLY A 326 16.75 7.08 -20.89
CA GLY A 326 17.01 6.53 -19.57
C GLY A 326 15.75 5.93 -18.97
N TYR A 327 14.57 6.48 -19.27
CA TYR A 327 13.30 5.94 -18.80
C TYR A 327 13.05 4.52 -19.34
N ASP A 328 13.30 4.31 -20.63
CA ASP A 328 13.12 3.04 -21.30
C ASP A 328 14.20 2.05 -20.88
N PHE A 329 15.47 2.45 -20.78
CA PHE A 329 16.56 1.57 -20.34
C PHE A 329 16.38 1.12 -18.88
N GLY A 330 15.98 2.01 -17.98
CA GLY A 330 15.68 1.66 -16.60
C GLY A 330 14.49 0.69 -16.50
N ARG A 331 13.46 0.86 -17.34
CA ARG A 331 12.35 -0.10 -17.44
C ARG A 331 12.77 -1.41 -18.11
N ALA A 332 13.68 -1.41 -19.07
CA ALA A 332 14.20 -2.63 -19.72
C ALA A 332 14.86 -3.56 -18.69
N VAL A 333 15.64 -3.01 -17.76
CA VAL A 333 16.22 -3.77 -16.64
C VAL A 333 15.14 -4.45 -15.82
N ASN A 334 14.07 -3.74 -15.46
CA ASN A 334 12.98 -4.31 -14.67
C ASN A 334 12.08 -5.26 -15.47
N MET A 335 11.87 -5.00 -16.76
CA MET A 335 11.18 -5.92 -17.67
C MET A 335 11.91 -7.26 -17.78
N ALA A 336 13.24 -7.25 -17.81
CA ALA A 336 14.03 -8.48 -17.77
C ALA A 336 13.81 -9.27 -16.46
N ARG A 337 13.78 -8.57 -15.33
CA ARG A 337 13.53 -9.15 -14.00
C ARG A 337 12.13 -9.76 -13.90
N TRP A 338 11.10 -9.02 -14.33
CA TRP A 338 9.72 -9.52 -14.35
C TRP A 338 9.54 -10.68 -15.32
N GLY A 339 10.24 -10.66 -16.47
CA GLY A 339 10.24 -11.78 -17.42
C GLY A 339 10.77 -13.07 -16.81
N LEU A 340 11.88 -12.98 -16.08
CA LEU A 340 12.44 -14.10 -15.34
C LEU A 340 11.48 -14.58 -14.24
N GLY A 341 10.96 -13.64 -13.44
CA GLY A 341 9.99 -13.90 -12.37
C GLY A 341 8.72 -14.58 -12.89
N ALA A 342 8.17 -14.13 -14.01
CA ALA A 342 6.97 -14.71 -14.61
C ALA A 342 7.22 -16.05 -15.33
N GLY A 343 8.48 -16.49 -15.48
CA GLY A 343 8.85 -17.69 -16.22
C GLY A 343 8.75 -17.54 -17.75
N PHE A 344 8.88 -16.31 -18.25
CA PHE A 344 8.86 -16.01 -19.69
C PHE A 344 10.25 -16.07 -20.35
N CYS A 345 11.32 -16.04 -19.57
CA CYS A 345 12.69 -16.23 -20.04
C CYS A 345 13.56 -16.94 -19.00
N GLU A 346 14.70 -17.46 -19.46
CA GLU A 346 15.72 -18.05 -18.61
C GLU A 346 16.66 -16.97 -18.03
N ALA A 347 17.39 -17.31 -16.96
CA ALA A 347 18.30 -16.39 -16.28
C ALA A 347 19.34 -15.76 -17.23
N ASP A 348 19.94 -16.55 -18.11
CA ASP A 348 20.93 -16.07 -19.11
C ASP A 348 20.32 -15.04 -20.08
N GLU A 349 19.04 -15.18 -20.45
CA GLU A 349 18.36 -14.24 -21.34
C GLU A 349 18.04 -12.94 -20.61
N ALA A 350 17.55 -13.03 -19.36
CA ALA A 350 17.34 -11.87 -18.51
C ALA A 350 18.63 -11.09 -18.26
N GLU A 351 19.72 -11.78 -17.92
CA GLU A 351 21.03 -11.15 -17.72
C GLU A 351 21.53 -10.43 -18.97
N ARG A 352 21.42 -11.06 -20.15
CA ARG A 352 21.76 -10.41 -21.42
C ARG A 352 20.95 -9.14 -21.68
N CYS A 353 19.66 -9.14 -21.35
CA CYS A 353 18.80 -7.95 -21.49
C CYS A 353 19.27 -6.84 -20.56
N VAL A 354 19.51 -7.15 -19.27
CA VAL A 354 20.01 -6.19 -18.28
C VAL A 354 21.35 -5.58 -18.70
N LEU A 355 22.33 -6.41 -19.08
CA LEU A 355 23.63 -5.94 -19.55
C LEU A 355 23.52 -5.09 -20.82
N THR A 356 22.56 -5.40 -21.70
CA THR A 356 22.32 -4.60 -22.91
C THR A 356 21.73 -3.24 -22.57
N ALA A 357 20.76 -3.17 -21.65
CA ALA A 357 20.20 -1.91 -21.16
C ALA A 357 21.28 -1.05 -20.49
N GLY A 358 22.13 -1.65 -19.66
CA GLY A 358 23.27 -0.97 -19.02
C GLY A 358 24.24 -0.37 -20.05
N ARG A 359 24.67 -1.16 -21.04
CA ARG A 359 25.54 -0.66 -22.12
C ARG A 359 24.91 0.48 -22.91
N ARG A 360 23.63 0.39 -23.26
CA ARG A 360 22.92 1.46 -24.00
C ARG A 360 22.81 2.73 -23.16
N ALA A 361 22.55 2.61 -21.86
CA ALA A 361 22.55 3.75 -20.95
C ALA A 361 23.93 4.43 -20.89
N HIS A 362 25.02 3.66 -20.75
CA HIS A 362 26.38 4.22 -20.72
C HIS A 362 26.84 4.85 -22.04
N GLN A 363 26.23 4.49 -23.18
CA GLN A 363 26.50 5.14 -24.47
C GLN A 363 25.81 6.50 -24.62
N VAL A 364 24.69 6.70 -23.92
CA VAL A 364 23.84 7.89 -24.07
C VAL A 364 24.13 8.93 -22.98
N TYR A 365 24.42 8.50 -21.75
CA TYR A 365 24.60 9.39 -20.60
C TYR A 365 26.04 9.38 -20.11
N SER A 366 26.45 10.49 -19.48
CA SER A 366 27.82 10.70 -18.98
C SER A 366 27.99 10.49 -17.48
N SER A 367 26.90 10.42 -16.72
CA SER A 367 26.89 10.22 -15.27
C SER A 367 25.58 9.62 -14.78
N TRP A 368 25.54 9.18 -13.52
CA TRP A 368 24.32 8.71 -12.86
C TRP A 368 23.27 9.83 -12.78
N GLU A 369 23.69 11.06 -12.50
CA GLU A 369 22.83 12.24 -12.40
C GLU A 369 22.21 12.58 -13.75
N SER A 370 23.01 12.58 -14.83
CA SER A 370 22.54 12.80 -16.20
C SER A 370 21.54 11.72 -16.63
N PHE A 371 21.85 10.44 -16.35
CA PHE A 371 20.92 9.33 -16.56
C PHE A 371 19.62 9.50 -15.77
N SER A 372 19.72 9.90 -14.51
CA SER A 372 18.58 10.10 -13.63
C SER A 372 17.67 11.22 -14.11
N ALA A 373 18.23 12.35 -14.53
CA ALA A 373 17.47 13.46 -15.10
C ALA A 373 16.74 13.04 -16.40
N GLY A 374 17.40 12.26 -17.26
CA GLY A 374 16.78 11.68 -18.46
C GLY A 374 15.66 10.69 -18.14
N TYR A 375 15.85 9.82 -17.14
CA TYR A 375 14.84 8.89 -16.64
C TYR A 375 13.60 9.64 -16.14
N VAL A 376 13.80 10.65 -15.29
CA VAL A 376 12.70 11.40 -14.69
C VAL A 376 11.96 12.20 -15.75
N LEU A 377 12.66 12.91 -16.64
CA LEU A 377 12.01 13.68 -17.72
C LEU A 377 11.20 12.77 -18.64
N GLY A 378 11.77 11.63 -19.06
CA GLY A 378 11.07 10.67 -19.91
C GLY A 378 9.78 10.14 -19.26
N ARG A 379 9.82 9.85 -17.95
CA ARG A 379 8.62 9.49 -17.18
C ARG A 379 7.60 10.62 -17.15
N MET A 380 8.04 11.85 -16.89
CA MET A 380 7.14 13.00 -16.74
C MET A 380 6.44 13.35 -18.05
N LEU A 381 7.18 13.40 -19.16
CA LEU A 381 6.60 13.69 -20.48
C LEU A 381 5.63 12.60 -20.95
N ARG A 382 5.68 11.41 -20.36
CA ARG A 382 4.72 10.34 -20.63
C ARG A 382 3.47 10.34 -19.75
N PHE A 383 3.57 10.81 -18.49
CA PHE A 383 2.50 10.58 -17.49
C PHE A 383 2.04 11.81 -16.70
N ASP A 384 2.80 12.90 -16.67
CA ASP A 384 2.59 13.99 -15.70
C ASP A 384 2.08 15.29 -16.35
N GLU A 385 2.16 15.44 -17.67
CA GLU A 385 1.61 16.58 -18.45
C GLU A 385 1.94 18.01 -17.92
N GLY A 386 2.95 18.16 -17.06
CA GLY A 386 3.33 19.41 -16.42
C GLY A 386 2.64 19.71 -15.08
N GLU A 387 1.97 18.75 -14.45
CA GLU A 387 1.24 18.92 -13.19
C GLU A 387 2.15 18.91 -11.96
N PHE A 388 3.36 18.36 -12.05
CA PHE A 388 4.27 18.12 -10.91
C PHE A 388 3.59 17.33 -9.80
N GLY A 389 2.82 16.31 -10.19
CA GLY A 389 1.98 15.53 -9.30
C GLY A 389 2.75 14.48 -8.50
N GLN A 390 2.02 13.45 -8.05
CA GLN A 390 2.60 12.39 -7.24
C GLN A 390 3.74 11.63 -7.97
N TRP A 391 3.64 11.50 -9.30
CA TRP A 391 4.65 10.83 -10.11
C TRP A 391 5.98 11.59 -10.11
N TYR A 392 5.91 12.92 -10.26
CA TYR A 392 7.06 13.80 -10.13
C TYR A 392 7.71 13.69 -8.76
N ALA A 393 6.90 13.87 -7.70
CA ALA A 393 7.39 13.83 -6.32
C ALA A 393 8.13 12.51 -6.00
N ARG A 394 7.57 11.36 -6.41
CA ARG A 394 8.21 10.05 -6.23
C ARG A 394 9.52 9.93 -7.02
N SER A 395 9.53 10.37 -8.27
CA SER A 395 10.75 10.35 -9.09
C SER A 395 11.88 11.21 -8.51
N VAL A 396 11.57 12.36 -7.90
CA VAL A 396 12.54 13.19 -7.18
C VAL A 396 13.07 12.48 -5.93
N VAL A 397 12.20 11.83 -5.15
CA VAL A 397 12.62 11.07 -3.97
C VAL A 397 13.53 9.90 -4.39
N GLY A 398 13.15 9.14 -5.42
CA GLY A 398 13.97 8.06 -5.98
C GLY A 398 15.34 8.56 -6.45
N HIS A 399 15.39 9.70 -7.14
CA HIS A 399 16.65 10.35 -7.51
C HIS A 399 17.51 10.65 -6.28
N ARG A 400 16.98 11.32 -5.26
CA ARG A 400 17.75 11.70 -4.06
C ARG A 400 18.29 10.49 -3.32
N ILE A 401 17.47 9.46 -3.12
CA ILE A 401 17.92 8.22 -2.48
C ILE A 401 19.11 7.64 -3.24
N LEU A 402 19.00 7.53 -4.56
CA LEU A 402 20.06 6.95 -5.37
C LEU A 402 21.30 7.85 -5.43
N ALA A 403 21.14 9.17 -5.47
CA ALA A 403 22.24 10.13 -5.60
C ALA A 403 22.91 10.49 -4.27
N GLU A 404 22.28 10.24 -3.13
CA GLU A 404 22.77 10.71 -1.81
C GLU A 404 23.01 9.58 -0.80
N ASP A 405 22.24 8.48 -0.84
CA ASP A 405 22.40 7.40 0.13
C ASP A 405 23.80 6.74 -0.01
N PRO A 406 24.64 6.71 1.04
CA PRO A 406 25.96 6.08 0.98
C PRO A 406 25.93 4.58 0.61
N ALA A 407 24.78 3.93 0.80
CA ALA A 407 24.57 2.55 0.41
C ALA A 407 24.19 2.36 -1.06
N SER A 408 23.86 3.44 -1.76
CA SER A 408 23.40 3.41 -3.16
C SER A 408 24.46 2.85 -4.11
N PRO A 409 24.05 2.06 -5.13
CA PRO A 409 24.95 1.67 -6.21
C PRO A 409 25.60 2.87 -6.89
N TRP A 410 24.91 4.00 -7.02
CA TRP A 410 25.42 5.18 -7.72
C TRP A 410 26.50 5.93 -6.93
N ARG A 411 26.54 5.73 -5.60
CA ARG A 411 27.62 6.25 -4.73
C ARG A 411 28.80 5.30 -4.64
N ARG A 412 28.56 4.00 -4.83
CA ARG A 412 29.56 2.94 -4.66
C ARG A 412 30.27 2.57 -5.96
N MET A 413 29.65 2.83 -7.10
CA MET A 413 30.20 2.53 -8.43
C MET A 413 30.28 3.79 -9.27
N ALA A 414 31.44 4.01 -9.90
CA ALA A 414 31.58 5.05 -10.92
C ALA A 414 30.64 4.75 -12.10
N TRP A 415 30.26 5.80 -12.83
CA TRP A 415 29.55 5.64 -14.10
C TRP A 415 30.50 5.06 -15.16
N GLY A 416 30.08 4.00 -15.85
CA GLY A 416 30.83 3.34 -16.92
C GLY A 416 31.59 2.10 -16.48
#